data_AF-A0A0Q8F069-F1
#
_entry.id   AF-A0A0Q8F069-F1
#
_cell.length_a   1.000
_cell.length_b   1.000
_cell.length_c   1.000
_cell.angle_alpha   90.00
_cell.angle_beta   90.00
_cell.angle_gamma   90.00
#
_symmetry.space_group_name_H-M   'P 1'
#
loop_
_entity.id
_entity.type
_entity.pdbx_description
1 polymer ?
#
loop_
_entity_poly.entity_id
_entity_poly.type
_entity_poly.pdbx_seq_one_letter_code
_entity_poly.pdbx_strand_id
1 'polypeptide(L)'
;MNIVMKTSAHVLPDRFTWLRTDAGHDLYVDDTLIAEIRPVNAGLMLRVCVDMGDIAPFEMAVRCEERAIGWATQWARQRAGLLCRYADRRRTAGVAPAGLALAS
;
A
#
# COMPACT_ATOMS: atom_id res chain seq x y z
N MET A 1 -12.80 -33.72 6.71
CA MET A 1 -12.43 -33.06 5.44
C MET A 1 -11.72 -31.76 5.79
N ASN A 2 -10.38 -31.76 5.81
CA ASN A 2 -9.60 -30.57 6.15
C ASN A 2 -9.43 -29.76 4.86
N ILE A 3 -10.17 -28.66 4.72
CA ILE A 3 -9.93 -27.72 3.64
C ILE A 3 -8.65 -26.99 4.01
N VAL A 4 -7.52 -27.52 3.53
CA VAL A 4 -6.26 -26.78 3.51
C VAL A 4 -6.50 -25.61 2.57
N MET A 5 -6.83 -24.46 3.14
CA MET A 5 -6.77 -23.21 2.40
C MET A 5 -5.33 -23.08 1.92
N LYS A 6 -5.13 -23.15 0.60
CA LYS A 6 -3.91 -22.64 -0.03
C LYS A 6 -3.92 -21.14 0.17
N THR A 7 -3.51 -20.68 1.35
CA THR A 7 -3.00 -19.33 1.53
C THR A 7 -1.77 -19.30 0.65
N SER A 8 -1.98 -18.94 -0.62
CA SER A 8 -0.89 -18.52 -1.48
C SER A 8 -0.33 -17.32 -0.73
N ALA A 9 0.74 -17.53 0.04
CA ALA A 9 1.46 -16.45 0.68
C ALA A 9 1.92 -15.58 -0.49
N HIS A 10 1.15 -14.54 -0.78
CA HIS A 10 1.42 -13.63 -1.86
C HIS A 10 2.53 -12.71 -1.37
N VAL A 11 3.74 -13.27 -1.30
CA VAL A 11 4.91 -12.59 -0.77
C VAL A 11 5.19 -11.38 -1.66
N LEU A 12 5.27 -10.22 -1.02
CA LEU A 12 5.68 -8.97 -1.63
C LEU A 12 7.19 -9.03 -1.94
N PRO A 13 7.67 -8.33 -2.98
CA PRO A 13 9.11 -8.21 -3.22
C PRO A 13 9.82 -7.50 -2.06
N ASP A 14 11.12 -7.73 -1.87
CA ASP A 14 11.88 -7.29 -0.69
C ASP A 14 11.80 -5.79 -0.37
N ARG A 15 11.64 -4.93 -1.38
CA ARG A 15 11.52 -3.46 -1.19
C ARG A 15 10.18 -3.03 -0.61
N PHE A 16 9.20 -3.91 -0.56
CA PHE A 16 7.84 -3.58 -0.14
C PHE A 16 7.63 -3.96 1.31
N THR A 17 7.00 -3.08 2.08
CA THR A 17 6.75 -3.33 3.50
C THR A 17 5.34 -2.92 3.88
N TRP A 18 4.62 -3.81 4.53
CA TRP A 18 3.41 -3.47 5.27
C TRP A 18 3.78 -2.99 6.66
N LEU A 19 3.23 -1.86 7.06
CA LEU A 19 3.32 -1.34 8.42
C LEU A 19 1.91 -1.22 8.99
N ARG A 20 1.69 -1.80 10.17
CA ARG A 20 0.49 -1.55 10.96
C ARG A 20 0.71 -0.30 11.80
N THR A 21 -0.20 0.66 11.70
CA THR A 21 -0.21 1.90 12.46
C THR A 21 -1.50 1.97 13.30
N ASP A 22 -1.57 2.94 14.21
CA ASP A 22 -2.81 3.19 14.97
C ASP A 22 -3.97 3.64 14.06
N ALA A 23 -3.65 4.20 12.90
CA ALA A 23 -4.63 4.64 11.90
C ALA A 23 -5.06 3.52 10.93
N GLY A 24 -4.39 2.36 10.93
CA GLY A 24 -4.71 1.23 10.06
C GLY A 24 -3.47 0.55 9.50
N HIS A 25 -3.42 0.37 8.18
CA HIS A 25 -2.29 -0.31 7.52
C HIS A 25 -1.73 0.52 6.38
N ASP A 26 -0.42 0.56 6.27
CA ASP A 26 0.31 1.28 5.22
C ASP A 26 1.16 0.30 4.43
N LEU A 27 1.16 0.48 3.12
CA LEU A 27 2.06 -0.24 2.23
C LEU A 27 3.07 0.74 1.64
N TYR A 28 4.34 0.42 1.85
CA TYR A 28 5.48 1.21 1.38
C TYR A 28 6.28 0.47 0.31
N VAL A 29 6.99 1.25 -0.52
CA VAL A 29 8.18 0.81 -1.26
C VAL A 29 9.37 1.62 -0.76
N ASP A 30 10.30 0.96 -0.09
CA ASP A 30 11.29 1.58 0.79
C ASP A 30 10.58 2.57 1.75
N ASP A 31 10.75 3.87 1.57
CA ASP A 31 10.13 4.93 2.42
C ASP A 31 8.96 5.65 1.73
N THR A 32 8.51 5.17 0.56
CA THR A 32 7.44 5.80 -0.22
C THR A 32 6.11 5.12 0.02
N LEU A 33 5.14 5.83 0.61
CA LEU A 33 3.77 5.35 0.78
C LEU A 33 3.09 5.15 -0.57
N ILE A 34 2.62 3.94 -0.86
CA ILE A 34 1.95 3.61 -2.12
C ILE A 34 0.47 3.27 -1.95
N ALA A 35 0.08 2.72 -0.79
CA ALA A 35 -1.31 2.48 -0.47
C ALA A 35 -1.52 2.51 1.03
N GLU A 36 -2.74 2.82 1.45
CA GLU A 36 -3.16 2.81 2.85
C GLU A 36 -4.55 2.22 3.00
N ILE A 37 -4.80 1.59 4.14
CA ILE A 37 -6.09 1.10 4.57
C ILE A 37 -6.44 1.83 5.86
N ARG A 38 -7.59 2.50 5.86
CA ARG A 38 -8.08 3.31 6.99
C ARG A 38 -9.49 2.89 7.37
N PRO A 39 -9.86 2.90 8.66
CA PRO A 39 -11.25 2.84 9.07
C PRO A 39 -11.98 4.12 8.64
N VAL A 40 -13.21 3.95 8.18
CA VAL A 40 -14.15 5.02 7.88
C VAL A 40 -15.49 4.69 8.55
N ASN A 41 -16.37 5.67 8.72
CA ASN A 41 -17.60 5.57 9.54
C ASN A 41 -18.39 4.25 9.40
N ALA A 42 -18.46 3.66 8.19
CA ALA A 42 -19.22 2.45 7.90
C ALA A 42 -18.38 1.28 7.36
N GLY A 43 -17.05 1.28 7.55
CA GLY A 43 -16.20 0.19 7.08
C GLY A 43 -14.74 0.57 6.95
N LEU A 44 -14.10 0.11 5.89
CA LEU A 44 -12.70 0.37 5.59
C LEU A 44 -12.59 1.01 4.22
N MET A 45 -11.63 1.90 4.07
CA MET A 45 -11.23 2.48 2.79
C MET A 45 -9.83 1.99 2.46
N LEU A 46 -9.66 1.40 1.28
CA LEU A 46 -8.36 1.22 0.66
C LEU A 46 -8.11 2.42 -0.26
N ARG A 47 -6.99 3.11 -0.08
CA ARG A 47 -6.54 4.18 -0.95
C ARG A 47 -5.20 3.83 -1.57
N VAL A 48 -5.06 4.07 -2.87
CA VAL A 48 -3.77 4.09 -3.56
C VAL A 48 -3.29 5.52 -3.65
N CYS A 49 -2.08 5.77 -3.13
CA CYS A 49 -1.51 7.11 -2.95
C CYS A 49 -0.52 7.50 -4.05
N VAL A 50 -0.47 6.71 -5.12
CA VAL A 50 0.49 6.87 -6.20
C VAL A 50 -0.14 7.66 -7.34
N ASP A 51 0.55 8.71 -7.77
CA ASP A 51 0.25 9.44 -8.98
C ASP A 51 1.39 9.21 -9.98
N MET A 52 1.10 8.40 -10.99
CA MET A 52 1.96 8.17 -12.14
C MET A 52 1.10 8.29 -13.40
N GLY A 53 1.64 8.73 -14.53
CA GLY A 53 0.85 8.93 -15.77
C GLY A 53 -0.08 7.77 -16.15
N ASP A 54 0.28 6.52 -15.82
CA ASP A 54 -0.52 5.32 -16.09
C ASP A 54 -1.33 4.80 -14.87
N ILE A 55 -1.19 5.42 -13.71
CA ILE A 55 -1.82 5.02 -12.43
C ILE A 55 -2.29 6.30 -11.73
N ALA A 56 -3.59 6.54 -11.78
CA ALA A 56 -4.22 7.57 -10.97
C ALA A 56 -4.43 7.09 -9.52
N PRO A 57 -4.35 8.00 -8.54
CA PRO A 57 -4.83 7.74 -7.19
C PRO A 57 -6.30 7.31 -7.23
N PHE A 58 -6.67 6.33 -6.41
CA PHE A 58 -8.06 5.92 -6.28
C PHE A 58 -8.36 5.43 -4.87
N GLU A 59 -9.66 5.40 -4.56
CA GLU A 59 -10.22 4.95 -3.29
C GLU A 59 -11.26 3.86 -3.55
N MET A 60 -11.28 2.85 -2.69
CA MET A 60 -12.22 1.74 -2.76
C MET A 60 -12.69 1.34 -1.36
N ALA A 61 -14.00 1.36 -1.15
CA ALA A 61 -14.60 0.82 0.06
C ALA A 61 -14.45 -0.70 0.12
N VAL A 62 -14.00 -1.22 1.26
CA VAL A 62 -13.75 -2.65 1.48
C VAL A 62 -14.43 -3.13 2.76
N ARG A 63 -14.89 -4.39 2.73
CA ARG A 63 -15.70 -4.97 3.81
C ARG A 63 -14.88 -5.55 4.96
N CYS A 64 -13.61 -5.89 4.72
CA CYS A 64 -12.70 -6.42 5.73
C CYS A 64 -11.24 -6.13 5.38
N GLU A 65 -10.39 -6.07 6.41
CA GLU A 65 -8.97 -5.73 6.28
C GLU A 65 -8.20 -6.76 5.45
N GLU A 66 -8.43 -8.05 5.67
CA GLU A 66 -7.76 -9.13 4.95
C GLU A 66 -7.94 -9.01 3.42
N ARG A 67 -9.17 -8.70 2.98
CA ARG A 67 -9.46 -8.52 1.55
C ARG A 67 -8.79 -7.27 0.99
N ALA A 68 -8.72 -6.20 1.78
CA ALA A 68 -8.04 -4.97 1.40
C ALA A 68 -6.53 -5.20 1.24
N ILE A 69 -5.90 -5.86 2.21
CA ILE A 69 -4.48 -6.22 2.21
C ILE A 69 -4.18 -7.14 1.03
N GLY A 70 -5.00 -8.17 0.81
CA GLY A 70 -4.84 -9.11 -0.30
C GLY A 70 -4.92 -8.43 -1.67
N TRP A 71 -5.92 -7.56 -1.86
CA TRP A 71 -6.06 -6.78 -3.10
C TRP A 71 -4.86 -5.85 -3.32
N ALA A 72 -4.48 -5.05 -2.31
CA ALA A 72 -3.39 -4.09 -2.42
C ALA A 72 -2.05 -4.79 -2.67
N THR A 73 -1.83 -5.92 -2.01
CA THR A 73 -0.65 -6.77 -2.22
C THR A 73 -0.59 -7.30 -3.66
N GLN A 74 -1.69 -7.84 -4.18
CA GLN A 74 -1.74 -8.33 -5.56
C GLN A 74 -1.53 -7.19 -6.58
N TRP A 75 -2.20 -6.05 -6.37
CA TRP A 75 -2.07 -4.87 -7.21
C TRP A 75 -0.63 -4.35 -7.26
N ALA A 76 0.04 -4.28 -6.10
CA ALA A 76 1.42 -3.84 -5.97
C ALA A 76 2.39 -4.81 -6.67
N ARG A 77 2.20 -6.12 -6.50
CA ARG A 77 3.02 -7.15 -7.18
C ARG A 77 2.94 -7.04 -8.70
N GLN A 78 1.74 -6.86 -9.25
CA GLN A 78 1.55 -6.68 -10.70
C GLN A 78 2.24 -5.44 -11.25
N ARG A 79 2.57 -4.46 -10.38
CA ARG A 79 3.13 -3.15 -10.75
C ARG A 79 4.50 -2.91 -10.12
N ALA A 80 5.16 -3.95 -9.62
CA ALA A 80 6.35 -3.80 -8.77
C ALA A 80 7.45 -2.93 -9.40
N GLY A 81 7.78 -3.19 -10.67
CA GLY A 81 8.79 -2.41 -11.40
C GLY A 81 8.40 -0.94 -11.66
N LEU A 82 7.11 -0.62 -11.75
CA LEU A 82 6.63 0.77 -11.86
C LEU A 82 6.74 1.48 -10.52
N LEU A 83 6.31 0.81 -9.44
CA LEU A 83 6.31 1.35 -8.08
C LEU A 83 7.74 1.56 -7.54
N CYS A 84 8.67 0.65 -7.84
CA CYS A 84 10.09 0.85 -7.54
C CYS A 84 10.65 2.10 -8.24
N ARG A 85 10.40 2.25 -9.55
CA ARG A 85 10.85 3.44 -10.30
C ARG A 85 10.20 4.74 -9.79
N TYR A 86 8.97 4.67 -9.33
CA TYR A 86 8.29 5.78 -8.68
C TYR A 86 8.98 6.17 -7.36
N ALA A 87 9.23 5.21 -6.49
CA ALA A 87 9.95 5.43 -5.23
C ALA A 87 11.37 5.98 -5.47
N ASP A 88 12.08 5.45 -6.46
CA ASP A 88 13.42 5.94 -6.83
C ASP A 88 13.37 7.40 -7.32
N ARG A 89 12.40 7.75 -8.18
CA ARG A 89 12.19 9.15 -8.62
C ARG A 89 11.86 10.08 -7.45
N ARG A 90 10.99 9.64 -6.53
CA ARG A 90 10.62 10.41 -5.33
C ARG A 90 11.83 10.68 -4.44
N ARG A 91 12.68 9.66 -4.24
CA ARG A 91 13.95 9.78 -3.50
C ARG A 91 14.91 10.77 -4.18
N THR A 92 15.11 10.66 -5.49
CA THR A 92 16.01 11.58 -6.23
C THR A 92 15.49 13.02 -6.25
N ALA A 93 14.17 13.21 -6.31
CA ALA A 93 13.55 14.54 -6.26
C ALA A 93 13.57 15.18 -4.87
N GLY A 94 14.14 14.52 -3.85
CA GLY A 94 14.22 15.04 -2.48
C GLY A 94 12.85 15.27 -1.85
N VAL A 95 11.79 14.61 -2.36
CA VAL A 95 10.47 14.82 -1.78
C VAL A 95 10.42 14.06 -0.46
N ALA A 96 10.40 14.81 0.64
CA ALA A 96 10.30 14.27 1.98
C ALA A 96 9.11 13.29 2.08
N PRO A 97 9.26 12.19 2.82
CA PRO A 97 8.15 11.28 3.07
C PRO A 97 6.99 12.07 3.67
N ALA A 98 5.79 11.88 3.13
CA ALA A 98 4.57 12.46 3.68
C ALA A 98 4.25 11.76 5.00
N GLY A 99 4.92 12.17 6.07
CA GLY A 99 4.79 11.54 7.39
C GLY A 99 5.73 12.05 8.50
N LEU A 100 6.58 13.05 8.25
CA LEU A 100 7.52 13.56 9.27
C LEU A 100 7.58 15.10 9.31
N ALA A 101 6.44 15.75 9.11
CA ALA A 101 6.28 17.18 9.37
C ALA A 101 5.20 17.36 10.44
N LEU A 102 5.58 17.25 11.72
CA LEU A 102 4.88 17.86 12.87
C LEU A 102 5.72 17.64 14.15
N ALA A 103 6.64 18.57 14.41
CA ALA A 103 6.98 19.07 15.75
C ALA A 103 8.08 20.14 15.61
N SER A 104 7.67 21.40 15.56
CA SER A 104 8.48 22.55 15.99
C SER A 104 7.63 23.37 16.93
#